data_AF-A0A9X1DPG4-F1
#
_entry.id   AF-A0A9X1DPG4-F1
#
_cell.length_a   1.000
_cell.length_b   1.000
_cell.length_c   1.000
_cell.angle_alpha   90.00
_cell.angle_beta   90.00
_cell.angle_gamma   90.00
#
_symmetry.space_group_name_H-M   'P 1'
#
loop_
_entity.id
_entity.type
_entity.pdbx_description
1 polymer ?
#
loop_
_entity_poly.entity_id
_entity_poly.type
_entity_poly.pdbx_seq_one_letter_code
_entity_poly.pdbx_strand_id
1 'polypeptide(L)' 'MNKENQLEEIFERLQEMLNSMKYGSITLIVQDGKIIQMERNEKLRIK' A
#
# COMPACT_ATOMS: atom_id res chain seq x y z
N MET A 1 -14.45 13.21 10.03
CA MET A 1 -13.88 12.43 8.91
C MET A 1 -14.13 10.97 9.24
N ASN A 2 -15.08 10.32 8.55
CA ASN A 2 -15.58 8.99 8.92
C ASN A 2 -14.50 7.92 8.70
N LYS A 3 -14.41 6.96 9.61
CA LYS A 3 -13.42 5.85 9.54
C LYS A 3 -13.57 5.01 8.26
N GLU A 4 -14.77 4.94 7.71
CA GLU A 4 -15.08 4.19 6.49
C GLU A 4 -14.33 4.78 5.27
N ASN A 5 -14.30 6.11 5.16
CA ASN A 5 -13.59 6.81 4.08
C ASN A 5 -12.07 6.60 4.12
N GLN A 6 -11.48 6.39 5.30
CA GLN A 6 -10.03 6.17 5.41
C GLN A 6 -9.60 4.80 4.87
N LEU A 7 -10.43 3.78 5.05
CA LEU A 7 -10.14 2.45 4.52
C LEU A 7 -10.25 2.44 2.99
N GLU A 8 -11.28 3.06 2.43
CA GLU A 8 -11.44 3.22 0.98
C GLU A 8 -10.25 3.94 0.35
N GLU A 9 -9.81 5.07 0.92
CA GLU A 9 -8.65 5.82 0.42
C GLU A 9 -7.36 4.98 0.44
N ILE A 10 -7.16 4.16 1.48
CA ILE A 10 -6.01 3.26 1.57
C ILE A 10 -6.09 2.17 0.50
N PHE A 11 -7.27 1.62 0.23
CA PHE A 11 -7.46 0.60 -0.79
C PHE A 11 -7.23 1.15 -2.20
N GLU A 12 -7.73 2.34 -2.50
CA GLU A 12 -7.47 3.01 -3.78
C GLU A 12 -5.97 3.21 -3.99
N ARG A 13 -5.28 3.72 -2.97
CA ARG A 13 -3.83 3.93 -3.06
C ARG A 13 -3.04 2.63 -3.19
N LEU A 14 -3.46 1.56 -2.51
CA LEU A 14 -2.88 0.23 -2.65
C LEU A 14 -3.06 -0.31 -4.08
N GLN A 15 -4.25 -0.14 -4.68
CA GLN A 15 -4.51 -0.52 -6.06
C GLN A 15 -3.59 0.21 -7.05
N GLU A 16 -3.41 1.53 -6.89
CA GLU A 16 -2.49 2.30 -7.73
C GLU A 16 -1.04 1.84 -7.62
N MET A 17 -0.60 1.51 -6.40
CA MET A 17 0.76 1.01 -6.15
C MET A 17 0.97 -0.36 -6.78
N LEU A 18 0.00 -1.27 -6.68
CA LEU A 18 0.05 -2.58 -7.33
C LEU A 18 0.07 -2.47 -8.85
N ASN A 19 -0.76 -1.59 -9.42
CA ASN A 19 -0.86 -1.40 -10.87
C ASN A 19 0.42 -0.79 -11.48
N SER A 20 1.10 0.07 -10.74
CA SER A 20 2.33 0.73 -11.21
C SER A 20 3.60 -0.09 -10.96
N MET A 21 3.57 -1.08 -10.07
CA MET A 21 4.75 -1.85 -9.67
C MET A 21 5.02 -3.00 -10.64
N LYS A 22 6.19 -3.00 -11.29
CA LYS A 22 6.61 -4.12 -12.17
C LYS A 22 7.19 -5.30 -11.42
N TYR A 23 8.03 -5.03 -10.42
CA TYR A 23 8.67 -6.05 -9.57
C TYR A 23 8.90 -5.43 -8.19
N GLY A 24 8.52 -6.14 -7.13
CA GLY A 24 8.67 -5.63 -5.78
C GLY A 24 7.73 -6.27 -4.78
N SER A 25 7.60 -5.63 -3.63
CA SER A 25 6.67 -5.99 -2.56
C SER A 25 6.07 -4.74 -1.93
N ILE A 26 4.83 -4.86 -1.46
CA ILE A 26 4.18 -3.84 -0.63
C ILE A 26 3.95 -4.46 0.75
N THR A 27 4.39 -3.78 1.81
CA THR A 27 4.21 -4.20 3.20
C THR A 27 3.22 -3.28 3.88
N LEU A 28 2.16 -3.85 4.46
CA LEU A 28 1.19 -3.13 5.28
C LEU A 28 1.43 -3.47 6.75
N ILE A 29 1.53 -2.44 7.58
CA ILE A 29 1.69 -2.60 9.03
C ILE A 29 0.38 -2.19 9.69
N VAL A 30 -0.21 -3.14 10.41
CA VAL A 30 -1.49 -2.98 11.10
C VAL A 30 -1.26 -3.08 12.60
N GLN A 31 -1.76 -2.10 13.34
CA GLN A 31 -1.74 -2.09 14.80
C GLN A 31 -3.12 -1.64 15.31
N ASP A 32 -3.64 -2.31 16.33
CA ASP A 32 -4.94 -2.00 16.95
C ASP A 32 -6.10 -1.92 15.93
N GLY A 33 -6.08 -2.81 14.93
CA GLY A 33 -7.07 -2.87 13.86
C GLY A 33 -7.02 -1.71 12.87
N LYS A 34 -5.94 -0.92 12.86
CA LYS A 34 -5.73 0.20 11.94
C LYS A 34 -4.42 0.03 11.18
N ILE A 35 -4.45 0.37 9.90
CA ILE A 35 -3.22 0.46 9.09
C ILE A 35 -2.48 1.72 9.54
N ILE A 36 -1.27 1.55 10.05
CA ILE A 36 -0.43 2.66 10.54
C ILE A 36 0.67 3.02 9.56
N GLN A 37 1.06 2.08 8.68
CA GLN A 37 2.14 2.29 7.73
C GLN A 37 2.00 1.39 6.51
N MET A 38 2.48 1.89 5.38
CA MET A 38 2.56 1.18 4.10
C MET A 38 3.93 1.45 3.48
N GLU A 39 4.66 0.39 3.15
CA GLU A 39 5.98 0.46 2.53
C GLU A 39 5.96 -0.19 1.15
N ARG A 40 6.57 0.45 0.16
CA ARG A 40 6.78 -0.10 -1.18
C ARG A 40 8.26 -0.36 -1.39
N ASN A 41 8.60 -1.60 -1.69
CA ASN A 41 9.94 -2.00 -2.09
C ASN A 41 9.92 -2.38 -3.56
N GLU A 42 10.54 -1.58 -4.42
CA GLU A 42 10.68 -1.89 -5.83
C GLU A 42 12.00 -2.58 -6.13
N LYS A 43 11.97 -3.64 -6.92
CA LYS A 43 13.16 -4.35 -7.36
C LYS A 43 13.51 -3.93 -8.79
N LEU A 44 14.40 -2.95 -8.90
CA LEU A 44 14.99 -2.55 -10.19
C LEU A 44 15.96 -3.65 -10.64
N ARG A 45 15.63 -4.32 -11.75
CA ARG A 45 16.53 -5.28 -12.40
C ARG A 45 17.22 -4.59 -13.57
N ILE A 46 18.51 -4.30 -13.42
CA ILE A 46 19.37 -3.89 -14.52
C ILE A 46 19.80 -5.17 -15.25
N LYS A 47 19.56 -5.24 -16.56
CA LYS A 47 20.05 -6.33 -17.41
C LYS A 47 21.42 -5.99 -17.97
#